data_AF-A0A521IEK0-F1
#
_entry.id   AF-A0A521IEK0-F1
#
_cell.length_a   1.000
_cell.length_b   1.000
_cell.length_c   1.000
_cell.angle_alpha   90.00
_cell.angle_beta   90.00
_cell.angle_gamma   90.00
#
_symmetry.space_group_name_H-M   'P 1'
#
loop_
_entity.id
_entity.type
_entity.pdbx_description
1 polymer ?
#
loop_
_entity_poly.entity_id
_entity_poly.type
_entity_poly.pdbx_seq_one_letter_code
_entity_poly.pdbx_strand_id
1 'polypeptide(L)'
;MTDNSILADLEFDSERGALLYKGVRYLLIRPETLDMFYKAVEEKMGEGAHNAMHRGGFAGGSLSAQKYRDAFGLNARESVEFMARMGAEIGWGKIEIARLDLARRELEITV
;
A
#
# COMPACT_ATOMS: atom_id res chain seq x y z
N MET A 1 -20.26 8.86 -8.12
CA MET A 1 -19.00 8.85 -7.34
C MET A 1 -18.45 7.45 -7.44
N THR A 2 -17.18 7.30 -7.81
CA THR A 2 -16.49 6.01 -7.63
C THR A 2 -16.43 5.73 -6.15
N ASP A 3 -17.01 4.59 -5.73
CA ASP A 3 -17.08 4.19 -4.34
C ASP A 3 -15.67 3.78 -3.86
N ASN A 4 -15.22 4.29 -2.71
CA ASN A 4 -13.91 3.93 -2.13
C ASN A 4 -14.15 2.94 -0.99
N SER A 5 -13.96 1.65 -1.29
CA SER A 5 -14.25 0.56 -0.36
C SER A 5 -13.39 0.59 0.89
N ILE A 6 -12.14 1.05 0.80
CA ILE A 6 -11.26 1.17 1.96
C ILE A 6 -11.76 2.27 2.91
N LEU A 7 -12.14 3.44 2.39
CA LEU A 7 -12.62 4.55 3.20
C LEU A 7 -13.97 4.24 3.87
N ALA A 8 -14.85 3.50 3.21
CA ALA A 8 -16.14 3.09 3.77
C ALA A 8 -16.00 2.23 5.04
N ASP A 9 -14.91 1.47 5.13
CA ASP A 9 -14.59 0.54 6.22
C ASP A 9 -13.44 1.06 7.12
N LEU A 10 -13.04 2.33 6.98
CA LEU A 10 -11.99 2.94 7.78
C LEU A 10 -12.55 3.40 9.13
N GLU A 11 -12.01 2.85 10.21
CA GLU A 11 -12.44 3.15 11.57
C GLU A 11 -11.45 4.11 12.24
N PHE A 12 -11.96 5.03 13.07
CA PHE A 12 -11.14 5.85 13.96
C PHE A 12 -11.31 5.41 15.41
N ASP A 13 -10.25 4.84 15.97
CA ASP A 13 -10.13 4.56 17.41
C ASP A 13 -9.69 5.84 18.13
N SER A 14 -10.63 6.48 18.80
CA SER A 14 -10.41 7.76 19.49
C SER A 14 -9.58 7.64 20.76
N GLU A 15 -9.61 6.48 21.44
CA GLU A 15 -8.79 6.25 22.63
C GLU A 15 -7.32 6.10 22.27
N ARG A 16 -7.03 5.45 21.13
CA ARG A 16 -5.66 5.22 20.65
C ARG A 16 -5.17 6.25 19.64
N GLY A 17 -6.04 7.12 19.14
CA GLY A 17 -5.74 8.05 18.05
C GLY A 17 -5.29 7.30 16.78
N ALA A 18 -5.97 6.21 16.42
CA ALA A 18 -5.55 5.31 15.35
C ALA A 18 -6.62 5.20 14.25
N LEU A 19 -6.19 5.27 12.99
CA LEU A 19 -7.00 4.85 11.85
C LEU A 19 -6.79 3.36 11.64
N LEU A 20 -7.87 2.61 11.48
CA LEU A 20 -7.84 1.16 11.36
C LEU A 20 -8.65 0.72 10.14
N TYR A 21 -8.05 -0.11 9.29
CA TYR A 21 -8.77 -0.84 8.26
C TYR A 21 -8.59 -2.34 8.50
N LYS A 22 -9.67 -3.03 8.85
CA LYS A 22 -9.66 -4.45 9.26
C LYS A 22 -8.56 -4.75 10.30
N GLY A 23 -8.45 -3.86 11.28
CA GLY A 23 -7.45 -3.92 12.36
C GLY A 23 -6.00 -3.65 11.92
N VAL A 24 -5.73 -3.22 10.69
CA VAL A 24 -4.42 -2.70 10.27
C VAL A 24 -4.37 -1.21 10.56
N ARG A 25 -3.31 -0.75 11.22
CA ARG A 25 -3.11 0.66 11.51
C ARG A 25 -2.68 1.41 10.25
N TYR A 26 -3.40 2.46 9.94
CA TYR A 26 -3.07 3.43 8.91
C TYR A 26 -2.68 4.77 9.52
N LEU A 27 -1.91 5.54 8.76
CA LEU A 27 -1.59 6.92 9.03
C LEU A 27 -1.96 7.74 7.79
N LEU A 28 -2.75 8.78 7.98
CA LEU A 28 -2.95 9.78 6.95
C LEU A 28 -1.72 10.71 6.95
N ILE A 29 -0.97 10.70 5.86
CA ILE A 29 0.19 11.56 5.66
C ILE A 29 0.00 12.40 4.41
N ARG A 30 0.34 13.69 4.50
CA ARG A 30 0.36 14.57 3.34
C ARG A 30 1.47 14.13 2.38
N PRO A 31 1.22 14.01 1.06
CA PRO A 31 2.25 13.63 0.10
C PRO A 31 3.49 14.53 0.17
N GLU A 32 3.34 15.83 0.40
CA GLU A 32 4.46 16.77 0.50
C GLU A 32 5.35 16.51 1.73
N THR A 33 4.76 15.98 2.81
CA THR A 33 5.53 15.54 3.98
C THR A 33 6.37 14.31 3.65
N LEU A 34 5.81 13.35 2.90
CA LEU A 34 6.54 12.16 2.48
C LEU A 34 7.67 12.50 1.49
N ASP A 35 7.41 13.38 0.52
CA ASP A 35 8.40 13.85 -0.46
C ASP A 35 9.57 14.58 0.22
N MET A 36 9.28 15.52 1.13
CA MET A 36 10.33 16.23 1.86
C MET A 36 11.09 15.32 2.83
N PHE A 37 10.42 14.35 3.45
CA PHE A 37 11.10 13.33 4.24
C PHE A 37 12.07 12.52 3.37
N TYR A 38 11.62 12.06 2.20
CA TYR A 38 12.46 11.30 1.27
C TYR A 38 13.69 12.11 0.83
N LYS A 39 13.50 13.37 0.42
CA LYS A 39 14.61 14.29 0.08
C LYS A 39 15.61 14.46 1.21
N ALA A 40 15.13 14.64 2.44
CA ALA A 40 16.01 14.75 3.61
C ALA A 40 16.81 13.46 3.87
N VAL A 41 16.23 12.29 3.61
CA VAL A 41 16.94 11.00 3.68
C VAL A 41 17.96 10.87 2.54
N GLU A 42 17.59 11.24 1.32
CA GLU A 42 18.46 11.24 0.15
C GLU A 42 19.68 12.14 0.33
N GLU A 43 19.51 13.34 0.90
CA GLU A 43 20.61 14.24 1.26
C GLU A 43 21.62 13.61 2.23
N LYS A 44 21.19 12.65 3.07
CA LYS A 44 22.06 11.98 4.05
C LYS A 44 22.65 10.67 3.55
N MET A 45 21.91 9.92 2.74
CA MET A 45 22.26 8.55 2.35
C MET A 45 22.69 8.42 0.89
N GLY A 46 22.50 9.46 0.07
CA GLY A 46 22.71 9.40 -1.38
C GLY A 46 21.90 8.26 -2.00
N GLU A 47 22.54 7.49 -2.87
CA GLU A 47 21.92 6.34 -3.56
C GLU A 47 21.32 5.29 -2.61
N GLY A 48 21.79 5.21 -1.36
CA GLY A 48 21.26 4.30 -0.35
C GLY A 48 19.81 4.59 0.06
N ALA A 49 19.31 5.81 -0.17
CA ALA A 49 17.95 6.20 0.15
C ALA A 49 16.89 5.44 -0.66
N HIS A 50 17.15 5.20 -1.95
CA HIS A 50 16.24 4.42 -2.80
C HIS A 50 16.05 3.00 -2.28
N ASN A 51 17.16 2.33 -1.91
CA ASN A 51 17.09 0.97 -1.36
C ASN A 51 16.37 0.96 0.00
N ALA A 52 16.59 1.97 0.84
CA ALA A 52 15.89 2.10 2.11
C ALA A 52 14.37 2.25 1.90
N MET A 53 13.94 3.10 0.97
CA MET A 53 12.52 3.27 0.62
C MET A 53 11.92 2.00 0.05
N HIS A 54 12.61 1.34 -0.89
CA HIS A 54 12.16 0.08 -1.46
C HIS A 54 11.97 -1.00 -0.38
N ARG A 55 12.94 -1.16 0.52
CA ARG A 55 12.85 -2.13 1.63
C ARG A 55 11.70 -1.81 2.58
N GLY A 56 11.51 -0.52 2.90
CA GLY A 56 10.39 -0.08 3.75
C GLY A 56 9.03 -0.37 3.11
N GLY A 57 8.85 0.02 1.85
CA GLY A 57 7.63 -0.25 1.09
C GLY A 57 7.35 -1.75 0.92
N PHE A 58 8.39 -2.54 0.61
CA PHE A 58 8.27 -3.99 0.49
C PHE A 58 7.86 -4.65 1.80
N ALA A 59 8.47 -4.26 2.93
CA ALA A 59 8.13 -4.81 4.24
C ALA A 59 6.68 -4.48 4.62
N GLY A 60 6.27 -3.21 4.49
CA GLY A 60 4.91 -2.77 4.78
C GLY A 60 3.88 -3.45 3.87
N GLY A 61 4.13 -3.45 2.56
CA GLY A 61 3.25 -4.07 1.56
C GLY A 61 3.10 -5.58 1.76
N SER A 62 4.20 -6.28 2.11
CA SER A 62 4.16 -7.72 2.37
C SER A 62 3.33 -8.08 3.60
N LEU A 63 3.46 -7.30 4.69
CA LEU A 63 2.66 -7.49 5.90
C LEU A 63 1.17 -7.28 5.64
N SER A 64 0.83 -6.21 4.92
CA SER A 64 -0.55 -5.93 4.50
C SER A 64 -1.11 -7.02 3.61
N ALA A 65 -0.37 -7.41 2.56
CA ALA A 65 -0.80 -8.46 1.64
C ALA A 65 -1.05 -9.80 2.35
N GLN A 66 -0.16 -10.18 3.26
CA GLN A 66 -0.36 -11.38 4.10
C GLN A 66 -1.64 -11.26 4.93
N LYS A 67 -1.79 -10.16 5.67
CA LYS A 67 -2.93 -9.99 6.56
C LYS A 67 -4.27 -9.99 5.81
N TYR A 68 -4.36 -9.32 4.67
CA TYR A 68 -5.61 -9.27 3.90
C TYR A 68 -5.91 -10.59 3.19
N ARG A 69 -4.89 -11.27 2.69
CA ARG A 69 -5.05 -12.62 2.16
C ARG A 69 -5.66 -13.54 3.23
N ASP A 70 -5.12 -13.51 4.44
CA ASP A 70 -5.57 -14.38 5.53
C ASP A 70 -6.96 -13.95 6.05
N ALA A 71 -7.22 -12.65 6.18
CA ALA A 71 -8.50 -12.11 6.67
C ALA A 71 -9.67 -12.32 5.72
N PHE A 72 -9.42 -12.30 4.40
CA PHE A 72 -10.46 -12.45 3.39
C PHE A 72 -10.44 -13.80 2.66
N GLY A 73 -9.48 -14.68 2.98
CA GLY A 73 -9.32 -15.96 2.31
C GLY A 73 -8.95 -15.85 0.83
N LEU A 74 -8.21 -14.80 0.44
CA LEU A 74 -7.90 -14.51 -0.96
C LEU A 74 -6.96 -15.56 -1.56
N ASN A 75 -7.22 -15.95 -2.80
CA ASN A 75 -6.24 -16.66 -3.60
C ASN A 75 -5.17 -15.71 -4.18
N ALA A 76 -4.20 -16.24 -4.93
CA ALA A 76 -3.09 -15.45 -5.46
C ALA A 76 -3.54 -14.31 -6.40
N ARG A 77 -4.51 -14.57 -7.28
CA ARG A 77 -5.05 -13.55 -8.20
C ARG A 77 -5.78 -12.47 -7.44
N GLU A 78 -6.70 -12.88 -6.57
CA GLU A 78 -7.50 -11.97 -5.75
C GLU A 78 -6.61 -11.10 -4.84
N SER A 79 -5.50 -11.66 -4.33
CA SER A 79 -4.52 -10.90 -3.55
C SER A 79 -3.90 -9.77 -4.36
N VAL A 80 -3.47 -10.04 -5.60
CA VAL A 80 -2.88 -9.02 -6.48
C VAL A 80 -3.91 -7.96 -6.85
N GLU A 81 -5.11 -8.37 -7.24
CA GLU A 81 -6.21 -7.47 -7.60
C GLU A 81 -6.66 -6.60 -6.42
N PHE A 82 -6.75 -7.20 -5.22
CA PHE A 82 -7.05 -6.48 -3.99
C PHE A 82 -5.97 -5.44 -3.67
N MET A 83 -4.69 -5.83 -3.70
CA MET A 83 -3.60 -4.92 -3.35
C MET A 83 -3.43 -3.77 -4.35
N ALA A 84 -3.64 -4.01 -5.65
CA ALA A 84 -3.62 -2.97 -6.67
C ALA A 84 -4.75 -1.94 -6.44
N ARG A 85 -5.98 -2.44 -6.24
CA ARG A 85 -7.14 -1.58 -5.92
C ARG A 85 -6.92 -0.81 -4.63
N MET A 86 -6.48 -1.50 -3.58
CA MET A 86 -6.22 -0.90 -2.28
C MET A 86 -5.18 0.21 -2.37
N GLY A 87 -4.06 -0.01 -3.06
CA GLY A 87 -3.02 1.00 -3.23
C GLY A 87 -3.57 2.28 -3.88
N ALA A 88 -4.45 2.14 -4.87
CA ALA A 88 -5.13 3.28 -5.47
C ALA A 88 -6.13 3.95 -4.50
N GLU A 89 -6.96 3.16 -3.81
CA GLU A 89 -7.98 3.66 -2.88
C GLU A 89 -7.39 4.37 -1.65
N ILE A 90 -6.16 4.04 -1.24
CA ILE A 90 -5.44 4.74 -0.16
C ILE A 90 -4.53 5.88 -0.64
N GLY A 91 -4.54 6.21 -1.94
CA GLY A 91 -3.92 7.42 -2.47
C GLY A 91 -2.46 7.30 -2.92
N TRP A 92 -1.95 6.11 -3.25
CA TRP A 92 -0.59 5.96 -3.81
C TRP A 92 -0.47 6.31 -5.29
N GLY A 93 -1.59 6.56 -5.98
CA GLY A 93 -1.62 6.82 -7.42
C GLY A 93 -2.67 5.96 -8.13
N LYS A 94 -2.73 6.04 -9.45
CA LYS A 94 -3.67 5.25 -10.24
C LYS A 94 -3.00 3.93 -10.63
N ILE A 95 -3.22 2.89 -9.84
CA ILE A 95 -2.62 1.58 -10.07
C ILE A 95 -3.60 0.69 -10.85
N GLU A 96 -3.21 0.24 -12.04
CA GLU A 96 -3.99 -0.72 -12.84
C GLU A 96 -3.15 -1.93 -13.23
N ILE A 97 -3.74 -3.13 -13.19
CA ILE A 97 -3.08 -4.35 -13.63
C ILE A 97 -3.19 -4.43 -15.15
N ALA A 98 -2.09 -4.21 -15.86
CA ALA A 98 -2.02 -4.37 -17.31
C ALA A 98 -1.99 -5.86 -17.69
N ARG A 99 -1.24 -6.67 -16.93
CA ARG A 99 -1.13 -8.12 -17.15
C ARG A 99 -0.81 -8.86 -15.86
N LEU A 100 -1.44 -10.02 -15.66
CA LEU A 100 -1.11 -10.95 -14.58
C LEU A 100 -1.08 -12.39 -15.09
N ASP A 101 0.11 -12.99 -15.11
CA ASP A 101 0.36 -14.39 -15.41
C ASP A 101 0.93 -15.11 -14.18
N LEU A 102 0.06 -15.85 -13.48
CA LEU A 102 0.44 -16.55 -12.25
C LEU A 102 1.31 -17.79 -12.51
N ALA A 103 1.20 -18.42 -13.68
CA ALA A 103 2.00 -19.59 -14.02
C ALA A 103 3.47 -19.18 -14.24
N ARG A 104 3.67 -18.04 -14.90
CA ARG A 104 5.00 -17.46 -15.15
C ARG A 104 5.48 -16.52 -14.04
N ARG A 105 4.62 -16.18 -13.07
CA ARG A 105 4.89 -15.21 -11.99
C ARG A 105 5.23 -13.82 -12.53
N GLU A 106 4.56 -13.42 -13.59
CA GLU A 106 4.73 -12.12 -14.24
C GLU A 106 3.56 -11.20 -13.86
N LEU A 107 3.87 -10.00 -13.39
CA LEU A 107 2.92 -8.92 -13.10
C LEU A 107 3.40 -7.66 -13.81
N GLU A 108 2.51 -7.06 -14.59
CA GLU A 108 2.68 -5.75 -15.20
C GLU A 108 1.60 -4.83 -14.66
N ILE A 109 2.04 -3.67 -14.15
CA ILE A 109 1.15 -2.62 -13.63
C ILE A 109 1.46 -1.29 -14.31
N THR A 110 0.45 -0.44 -14.41
CA THR A 110 0.60 0.99 -14.67
C THR A 110 0.40 1.75 -13.36
N VAL A 111 1.16 2.84 -13.17
CA VAL A 111 1.17 3.67 -11.94
C VAL A 111 1.15 5.14 -12.32
#